data_AF-A0AAI9TCB9-F1
#
_entry.id   AF-A0AAI9TCB9-F1
#
_cell.length_a   1.000
_cell.length_b   1.000
_cell.length_c   1.000
_cell.angle_alpha   90.00
_cell.angle_beta   90.00
_cell.angle_gamma   90.00
#
_symmetry.space_group_name_H-M   'P 1'
#
loop_
_entity.id
_entity.type
_entity.pdbx_description
1 polymer ?
#
loop_
_entity_poly.entity_id
_entity_poly.type
_entity_poly.pdbx_seq_one_letter_code
_entity_poly.pdbx_strand_id
1 'polypeptide(L)'
;MVERQMHLNWDLGWMLASRGLSISYYNKGSFNFLSWWLFNFWQLSTRIMWIVPGPGSLSFCRRPVGLQRLAFRFYATKTSDPLRILFCGSDQFSIAHLKALHAYRLKQPERISSIDVVCRPGKRIGRGLKQIREVPLKAAASALSLPIHEIDTFTGWTPPSSPDGNINLVIAVSFGLFVPPRILNDAKYGGLNVHPSLLPNFRGPAPLHHALLAGETTTGVTVQALHSKHFDHGVIISQTPAPGFDIPNPESCTVPQLVDFVAPKGAEMLVESIEKGLFVPPIANAGAEQTGKLKDAPKITPEDRHINWANWTLAEINRRNRVIGPLWSKALCASNPADGPLSFQQKRVILTDTEEVDPPEGCDSFSILPGLPFTNASHPVEPKKSRQLYVFTADGKVLRINRMKVEGEQDAEGLRAAIKARMFGDRAFQYEGRELTPFRNSLV
;
A
#
# COMPACT_ATOMS: atom_id res chain seq x y z
N MET A 1 41.98 -21.62 15.10
CA MET A 1 43.44 -21.74 15.34
C MET A 1 44.10 -20.66 14.49
N VAL A 2 44.51 -19.54 15.11
CA VAL A 2 45.93 -19.23 15.46
C VAL A 2 46.69 -18.92 14.14
N GLU A 3 47.23 -17.74 13.83
CA GLU A 3 47.76 -16.62 14.62
C GLU A 3 48.32 -15.51 13.68
N ARG A 4 48.75 -14.39 14.29
CA ARG A 4 49.67 -13.30 13.87
C ARG A 4 49.03 -12.00 13.35
N GLN A 5 49.02 -10.87 14.11
CA GLN A 5 50.12 -10.02 14.64
C GLN A 5 51.06 -9.52 13.53
N MET A 6 51.53 -8.27 13.46
CA MET A 6 51.39 -7.00 14.20
C MET A 6 52.30 -5.98 13.45
N HIS A 7 52.29 -4.73 13.89
CA HIS A 7 53.25 -3.63 13.64
C HIS A 7 52.93 -2.67 12.48
N LEU A 8 52.45 -1.44 12.76
CA LEU A 8 53.16 -0.24 13.29
C LEU A 8 54.05 0.36 12.17
N ASN A 9 54.06 1.67 11.83
CA ASN A 9 53.96 2.85 12.70
C ASN A 9 54.25 4.19 11.94
N TRP A 10 53.86 5.33 12.55
CA TRP A 10 54.42 6.71 12.47
C TRP A 10 54.28 7.55 11.16
N ASP A 11 53.99 8.87 11.11
CA ASP A 11 53.59 9.89 12.11
C ASP A 11 53.38 11.31 11.47
N LEU A 12 52.93 12.28 12.29
CA LEU A 12 52.83 13.77 12.18
C LEU A 12 51.63 14.37 11.42
N GLY A 13 50.76 15.24 11.99
CA GLY A 13 50.89 16.29 13.03
C GLY A 13 50.69 17.67 12.33
N TRP A 14 49.87 18.66 12.70
CA TRP A 14 49.52 19.30 13.97
C TRP A 14 48.38 20.31 13.72
N MET A 15 47.46 20.52 14.69
CA MET A 15 47.20 21.80 15.42
C MET A 15 45.81 21.80 16.10
N LEU A 16 45.83 21.82 17.44
CA LEU A 16 44.72 22.18 18.33
C LEU A 16 45.18 23.34 19.22
N ALA A 17 44.25 24.23 19.58
CA ALA A 17 44.08 24.84 20.91
C ALA A 17 42.90 25.84 20.81
N SER A 18 41.94 25.95 21.72
CA SER A 18 42.07 25.94 23.18
C SER A 18 40.69 25.96 23.87
N ARG A 19 40.73 25.61 25.18
CA ARG A 19 39.70 25.75 26.25
C ARG A 19 38.65 24.63 26.26
N GLY A 20 38.67 23.62 27.12
CA GLY A 20 39.31 23.44 28.42
C GLY A 20 38.22 23.30 29.49
N LEU A 21 37.84 22.07 29.84
CA LEU A 21 37.55 21.61 31.21
C LEU A 21 37.10 20.14 31.24
N SER A 22 37.64 19.44 32.22
CA SER A 22 37.67 18.01 32.50
C SER A 22 36.29 17.34 32.66
N ILE A 23 36.16 16.12 32.13
CA ILE A 23 35.12 15.14 32.49
C ILE A 23 35.82 13.99 33.24
N SER A 24 35.40 13.75 34.48
CA SER A 24 35.76 12.55 35.26
C SER A 24 34.56 11.61 35.30
N TYR A 25 34.78 10.35 34.91
CA TYR A 25 33.85 9.23 35.08
C TYR A 25 34.16 8.51 36.41
N TYR A 26 33.15 8.15 37.22
CA TYR A 26 32.85 6.79 37.72
C TYR A 26 31.79 6.76 38.85
N ASN A 27 30.64 6.16 38.53
CA ASN A 27 29.98 4.99 39.16
C ASN A 27 29.33 4.97 40.58
N LYS A 28 28.05 4.54 40.55
CA LYS A 28 27.27 3.66 41.45
C LYS A 28 26.97 4.04 42.91
N GLY A 29 25.67 4.09 43.22
CA GLY A 29 25.14 3.95 44.59
C GLY A 29 23.64 4.23 44.69
N SER A 30 22.83 3.18 44.65
CA SER A 30 21.38 3.15 44.89
C SER A 30 21.01 3.39 46.36
N PHE A 31 19.97 4.17 46.67
CA PHE A 31 19.11 4.00 47.87
C PHE A 31 17.78 4.78 47.74
N ASN A 32 16.67 4.11 48.11
CA ASN A 32 15.30 4.63 48.20
C ASN A 32 15.07 5.41 49.52
N PHE A 33 14.23 6.46 49.52
CA PHE A 33 12.95 6.61 50.28
C PHE A 33 12.55 8.09 50.52
N LEU A 34 11.32 8.41 50.08
CA LEU A 34 10.31 9.37 50.56
C LEU A 34 10.61 10.83 51.03
N SER A 35 9.77 11.69 50.44
CA SER A 35 9.17 12.95 50.94
C SER A 35 9.93 14.26 50.65
N TRP A 36 9.34 15.09 49.78
CA TRP A 36 8.90 16.44 50.14
C TRP A 36 7.95 17.03 49.09
N TRP A 37 6.97 17.76 49.62
CA TRP A 37 5.89 18.48 48.94
C TRP A 37 6.38 19.83 48.35
N LEU A 38 5.61 20.34 47.39
CA LEU A 38 5.29 21.77 47.11
C LEU A 38 6.14 22.65 46.15
N PHE A 39 5.36 23.43 45.36
CA PHE A 39 5.65 24.64 44.53
C PHE A 39 6.28 24.39 43.14
N ASN A 40 5.78 24.91 42.01
CA ASN A 40 5.19 26.23 41.76
C ASN A 40 4.18 26.25 40.58
N PHE A 41 3.10 26.98 40.81
CA PHE A 41 2.24 27.63 39.81
C PHE A 41 2.96 28.85 39.21
N TRP A 42 2.70 29.18 37.94
CA TRP A 42 2.98 30.52 37.41
C TRP A 42 1.70 31.10 36.80
N GLN A 43 1.11 32.05 37.53
CA GLN A 43 0.13 33.01 37.01
C GLN A 43 0.89 34.15 36.32
N LEU A 44 0.43 34.55 35.14
CA LEU A 44 0.67 35.90 34.62
C LEU A 44 -0.69 36.57 34.43
N SER A 45 -0.99 37.46 35.37
CA SER A 45 -1.99 38.50 35.21
C SER A 45 -1.35 39.67 34.49
N THR A 46 -1.94 40.14 33.39
CA THR A 46 -1.70 41.49 32.90
C THR A 46 -3.03 42.19 32.68
N ARG A 47 -3.08 43.37 33.28
CA ARG A 47 -4.22 44.26 33.51
C ARG A 47 -4.88 44.71 32.21
N ILE A 48 -6.21 44.64 32.18
CA ILE A 48 -7.05 45.32 31.19
C ILE A 48 -7.21 46.77 31.65
N MET A 49 -6.66 47.70 30.86
CA MET A 49 -6.79 49.14 31.06
C MET A 49 -7.92 49.64 30.16
N TRP A 50 -8.98 50.16 30.78
CA TRP A 50 -10.12 50.77 30.09
C TRP A 50 -9.75 52.19 29.67
N ILE A 51 -9.74 52.46 28.36
CA ILE A 51 -9.70 53.81 27.80
C ILE A 51 -11.06 54.06 27.14
N VAL A 52 -11.75 55.08 27.61
CA VAL A 52 -12.96 55.65 27.00
C VAL A 52 -12.55 56.73 26.00
N PRO A 53 -13.03 56.73 24.75
CA PRO A 53 -13.02 57.92 23.92
C PRO A 53 -14.45 58.48 23.73
N GLY A 54 -14.57 59.80 23.89
CA GLY A 54 -15.78 60.59 23.68
C GLY A 54 -16.16 60.78 22.20
N PRO A 55 -17.26 61.52 21.93
CA PRO A 55 -17.96 61.50 20.65
C PRO A 55 -17.34 62.48 19.64
N GLY A 56 -17.13 62.04 18.40
CA GLY A 56 -16.66 62.94 17.33
C GLY A 56 -16.28 62.27 16.02
N SER A 57 -17.28 62.11 15.16
CA SER A 57 -17.19 62.19 13.69
C SER A 57 -16.66 61.02 12.83
N LEU A 58 -17.46 60.80 11.77
CA LEU A 58 -17.15 60.37 10.41
C LEU A 58 -16.95 58.87 10.11
N SER A 59 -18.07 58.32 9.68
CA SER A 59 -18.30 57.06 8.98
C SER A 59 -17.34 56.81 7.82
N PHE A 60 -16.65 55.68 7.87
CA PHE A 60 -16.22 54.94 6.69
C PHE A 60 -16.77 53.52 6.77
N CYS A 61 -17.75 53.20 5.92
CA CYS A 61 -18.26 51.85 5.76
C CYS A 61 -17.13 50.93 5.25
N ARG A 62 -16.61 50.06 6.12
CA ARG A 62 -15.98 48.81 5.71
C ARG A 62 -16.92 47.67 6.08
N ARG A 63 -17.35 46.92 5.06
CA ARG A 63 -18.13 45.68 5.20
C ARG A 63 -17.44 44.75 6.21
N PRO A 64 -18.14 44.13 7.17
CA PRO A 64 -17.52 43.14 8.02
C PRO A 64 -17.29 41.89 7.18
N VAL A 65 -16.03 41.49 7.06
CA VAL A 65 -15.67 40.12 6.67
C VAL A 65 -16.23 39.24 7.78
N GLY A 66 -17.23 38.43 7.46
CA GLY A 66 -17.88 37.54 8.43
C GLY A 66 -16.84 36.64 9.08
N LEU A 67 -16.70 36.74 10.41
CA LEU A 67 -16.09 35.69 11.19
C LEU A 67 -16.89 34.41 10.93
N GLN A 68 -16.32 33.50 10.15
CA GLN A 68 -16.73 32.10 10.19
C GLN A 68 -16.52 31.66 11.64
N ARG A 69 -17.62 31.52 12.38
CA ARG A 69 -17.60 30.89 13.69
C ARG A 69 -16.93 29.53 13.51
N LEU A 70 -15.74 29.36 14.09
CA LEU A 70 -15.23 28.03 14.43
C LEU A 70 -16.24 27.42 15.41
N ALA A 71 -17.24 26.72 14.87
CA ALA A 71 -18.11 25.89 15.66
C ALA A 71 -17.30 24.67 16.10
N PHE A 72 -16.65 24.77 17.27
CA PHE A 72 -16.19 23.58 17.97
C PHE A 72 -17.43 22.74 18.30
N ARG A 73 -17.72 21.73 17.46
CA ARG A 73 -18.69 20.70 17.80
C ARG A 73 -18.08 19.86 18.92
N PHE A 74 -18.48 20.14 20.15
CA PHE A 74 -18.25 19.23 21.26
C PHE A 74 -19.04 17.94 20.97
N TYR A 75 -18.35 16.91 20.49
CA TYR A 75 -18.94 15.57 20.42
C TYR A 75 -19.05 15.07 21.86
N ALA A 76 -20.26 15.13 22.43
CA ALA A 76 -20.56 14.35 23.62
C ALA A 76 -20.27 12.88 23.28
N THR A 77 -19.35 12.26 24.02
CA THR A 77 -19.02 10.84 23.84
C THR A 77 -20.30 10.03 24.04
N LYS A 78 -20.79 9.39 22.99
CA LYS A 78 -21.95 8.51 23.12
C LYS A 78 -21.55 7.28 23.91
N THR A 79 -22.38 6.89 24.86
CA THR A 79 -22.16 5.70 25.67
C THR A 79 -22.70 4.47 24.93
N SER A 80 -21.93 3.38 24.93
CA SER A 80 -22.35 2.05 24.49
C SER A 80 -22.26 1.07 25.66
N ASP A 81 -22.93 -0.06 25.54
CA ASP A 81 -22.61 -1.22 26.38
C ASP A 81 -21.17 -1.70 26.07
N PRO A 82 -20.53 -2.47 26.97
CA PRO A 82 -19.26 -3.12 26.68
C PRO A 82 -19.33 -3.90 25.37
N LEU A 83 -18.38 -3.65 24.47
CA LEU A 83 -18.40 -4.21 23.13
C LEU A 83 -17.95 -5.66 23.11
N ARG A 84 -18.69 -6.48 22.40
CA ARG A 84 -18.36 -7.86 22.06
C ARG A 84 -18.19 -7.93 20.56
N ILE A 85 -16.93 -7.90 20.16
CA ILE A 85 -16.53 -7.60 18.79
C ILE A 85 -16.31 -8.89 18.02
N LEU A 86 -16.95 -9.01 16.87
CA LEU A 86 -16.56 -9.99 15.86
C LEU A 86 -15.64 -9.30 14.84
N PHE A 87 -14.34 -9.57 14.95
CA PHE A 87 -13.31 -8.99 14.08
C PHE A 87 -13.03 -9.89 12.88
N CYS A 88 -13.41 -9.46 11.69
CA CYS A 88 -13.23 -10.19 10.44
C CYS A 88 -12.07 -9.59 9.63
N GLY A 89 -11.03 -10.36 9.32
CA GLY A 89 -9.93 -9.87 8.49
C GLY A 89 -9.03 -10.93 7.89
N SER A 90 -7.93 -10.54 7.24
CA SER A 90 -7.04 -11.49 6.58
C SER A 90 -5.59 -11.07 6.44
N ASP A 91 -5.30 -9.79 6.19
CA ASP A 91 -3.97 -9.32 5.75
C ASP A 91 -3.24 -8.47 6.80
N GLN A 92 -2.07 -7.95 6.42
CA GLN A 92 -1.25 -7.06 7.25
C GLN A 92 -1.98 -5.78 7.66
N PHE A 93 -2.84 -5.24 6.79
CA PHE A 93 -3.67 -4.08 7.11
C PHE A 93 -4.61 -4.42 8.28
N SER A 94 -5.33 -5.54 8.20
CA SER A 94 -6.21 -6.00 9.28
C SER A 94 -5.49 -6.33 10.60
N ILE A 95 -4.24 -6.83 10.53
CA ILE A 95 -3.44 -7.14 11.73
C ILE A 95 -3.18 -5.89 12.58
N ALA A 96 -2.89 -4.74 11.96
CA ALA A 96 -2.66 -3.49 12.70
C ALA A 96 -3.90 -3.09 13.53
N HIS A 97 -5.09 -3.24 12.93
CA HIS A 97 -6.35 -2.91 13.57
C HIS A 97 -6.67 -3.87 14.71
N LEU A 98 -6.48 -5.18 14.51
CA LEU A 98 -6.69 -6.18 15.56
C LEU A 98 -5.80 -5.91 16.79
N LYS A 99 -4.51 -5.62 16.55
CA LYS A 99 -3.56 -5.29 17.62
C LYS A 99 -3.96 -4.03 18.38
N ALA A 100 -4.39 -2.98 17.67
CA ALA A 100 -4.83 -1.74 18.30
C ALA A 100 -6.10 -1.94 19.13
N LEU A 101 -7.09 -2.68 18.62
CA LEU A 101 -8.30 -3.02 19.37
C LEU A 101 -7.99 -3.86 20.62
N HIS A 102 -7.12 -4.86 20.50
CA HIS A 102 -6.71 -5.68 21.64
C HIS A 102 -5.99 -4.84 22.71
N ALA A 103 -5.06 -3.97 22.30
CA ALA A 103 -4.38 -3.06 23.21
C ALA A 103 -5.34 -2.08 23.88
N TYR A 104 -6.34 -1.56 23.15
CA TYR A 104 -7.38 -0.71 23.71
C TYR A 104 -8.26 -1.47 24.71
N ARG A 105 -8.67 -2.70 24.39
CA ARG A 105 -9.40 -3.60 25.31
C ARG A 105 -8.65 -3.80 26.63
N LEU A 106 -7.34 -4.04 26.59
CA LEU A 106 -6.54 -4.20 27.80
C LEU A 106 -6.50 -2.93 28.67
N LYS A 107 -6.59 -1.76 28.04
CA LYS A 107 -6.61 -0.45 28.73
C LYS A 107 -8.01 -0.08 29.26
N GLN A 108 -9.05 -0.41 28.51
CA GLN A 108 -10.46 -0.04 28.76
C GLN A 108 -11.36 -1.29 28.68
N PRO A 109 -11.23 -2.25 29.61
CA PRO A 109 -11.99 -3.51 29.57
C PRO A 109 -13.51 -3.33 29.70
N GLU A 110 -13.96 -2.21 30.27
CA GLU A 110 -15.36 -1.80 30.34
C GLU A 110 -15.91 -1.32 28.98
N ARG A 111 -15.05 -0.93 28.03
CA ARG A 111 -15.44 -0.55 26.67
C ARG A 111 -15.46 -1.73 25.72
N ILE A 112 -14.53 -2.68 25.84
CA ILE A 112 -14.49 -3.89 25.03
C ILE A 112 -14.41 -5.12 25.94
N SER A 113 -15.52 -5.84 26.06
CA SER A 113 -15.60 -7.08 26.83
C SER A 113 -14.84 -8.23 26.14
N SER A 114 -15.08 -8.47 24.85
CA SER A 114 -14.48 -9.58 24.10
C SER A 114 -14.17 -9.24 22.65
N ILE A 115 -13.21 -9.97 22.06
CA ILE A 115 -12.88 -9.92 20.63
C ILE A 115 -12.77 -11.37 20.14
N ASP A 116 -13.64 -11.75 19.21
CA ASP A 116 -13.62 -13.01 18.48
C ASP A 116 -13.12 -12.74 17.06
N VAL A 117 -12.11 -13.48 16.62
CA VAL A 117 -11.48 -13.25 15.30
C VAL A 117 -12.02 -14.24 14.28
N VAL A 118 -12.51 -13.73 13.15
CA VAL A 118 -12.88 -14.50 11.98
C VAL A 118 -11.84 -14.29 10.89
N CYS A 119 -11.26 -15.38 10.41
CA CYS A 119 -10.38 -15.38 9.24
C CYS A 119 -10.80 -16.48 8.27
N ARG A 120 -10.29 -16.42 7.05
CA ARG A 120 -10.49 -17.49 6.08
C ARG A 120 -9.52 -18.64 6.35
N PRO A 121 -9.90 -19.90 6.09
CA PRO A 121 -8.96 -21.00 6.16
C PRO A 121 -7.82 -20.84 5.13
N GLY A 122 -6.68 -21.46 5.43
CA GLY A 122 -5.54 -21.50 4.53
C GLY A 122 -5.89 -22.10 3.16
N LYS A 123 -5.33 -21.54 2.09
CA LYS A 123 -5.57 -22.03 0.72
C LYS A 123 -4.43 -22.91 0.24
N ARG A 124 -4.76 -24.03 -0.39
CA ARG A 124 -3.77 -24.87 -1.09
C ARG A 124 -3.22 -24.15 -2.33
N ILE A 125 -1.90 -24.12 -2.47
CA ILE A 125 -1.17 -23.41 -3.54
C ILE A 125 -0.04 -24.27 -4.13
N GLY A 126 0.53 -23.79 -5.23
CA GLY A 126 1.66 -24.44 -5.93
C GLY A 126 1.22 -25.57 -6.87
N ARG A 127 2.19 -26.12 -7.62
CA ARG A 127 1.94 -27.28 -8.49
C ARG A 127 1.53 -28.48 -7.63
N GLY A 128 0.40 -29.09 -7.96
CA GLY A 128 -0.17 -30.21 -7.20
C GLY A 128 -0.81 -29.84 -5.86
N LEU A 129 -0.97 -28.53 -5.55
CA LEU A 129 -1.75 -28.04 -4.40
C LEU A 129 -1.32 -28.63 -3.03
N LYS A 130 -0.02 -28.91 -2.86
CA LYS A 130 0.52 -29.55 -1.64
C LYS A 130 0.83 -28.56 -0.51
N GLN A 131 1.11 -27.31 -0.84
CA GLN A 131 1.45 -26.28 0.15
C GLN A 131 0.20 -25.54 0.58
N ILE A 132 0.00 -25.34 1.88
CA ILE A 132 -1.09 -24.50 2.41
C ILE A 132 -0.51 -23.12 2.71
N ARG A 133 -1.11 -22.09 2.12
CA ARG A 133 -0.84 -20.70 2.46
C ARG A 133 -1.86 -20.24 3.49
N GLU A 134 -1.42 -20.20 4.74
CA GLU A 134 -2.19 -19.67 5.87
C GLU A 134 -2.45 -18.16 5.72
N VAL A 135 -3.53 -17.71 6.36
CA VAL A 135 -3.89 -16.29 6.43
C VAL A 135 -3.10 -15.63 7.56
N PRO A 136 -2.33 -14.55 7.30
CA PRO A 136 -1.42 -13.99 8.30
C PRO A 136 -2.13 -13.47 9.56
N LEU A 137 -3.40 -13.05 9.45
CA LEU A 137 -4.20 -12.64 10.62
C LEU A 137 -4.33 -13.76 11.67
N LYS A 138 -4.39 -15.03 11.24
CA LYS A 138 -4.52 -16.19 12.15
C LYS A 138 -3.35 -16.24 13.14
N ALA A 139 -2.13 -16.13 12.63
CA ALA A 139 -0.93 -16.13 13.48
C ALA A 139 -0.92 -14.95 14.47
N ALA A 140 -1.34 -13.76 14.01
CA ALA A 140 -1.45 -12.58 14.88
C ALA A 140 -2.50 -12.76 15.98
N ALA A 141 -3.68 -13.30 15.65
CA ALA A 141 -4.73 -13.57 16.62
C ALA A 141 -4.33 -14.63 17.65
N SER A 142 -3.64 -15.70 17.22
CA SER A 142 -3.12 -16.73 18.12
C SER A 142 -2.08 -16.15 19.09
N ALA A 143 -1.19 -15.28 18.61
CA ALA A 143 -0.20 -14.59 19.45
C ALA A 143 -0.82 -13.66 20.50
N LEU A 144 -2.03 -13.16 20.25
CA LEU A 144 -2.82 -12.35 21.19
C LEU A 144 -3.77 -13.20 22.06
N SER A 145 -3.72 -14.53 21.92
CA SER A 145 -4.60 -15.48 22.62
C SER A 145 -6.10 -15.17 22.46
N LEU A 146 -6.49 -14.72 21.25
CA LEU A 146 -7.89 -14.46 20.92
C LEU A 146 -8.57 -15.71 20.33
N PRO A 147 -9.87 -15.93 20.57
CA PRO A 147 -10.65 -16.97 19.88
C PRO A 147 -10.61 -16.77 18.36
N ILE A 148 -10.41 -17.85 17.61
CA ILE A 148 -10.31 -17.83 16.15
C ILE A 148 -11.38 -18.74 15.55
N HIS A 149 -12.08 -18.21 14.54
CA HIS A 149 -13.10 -18.90 13.76
C HIS A 149 -12.67 -18.89 12.29
N GLU A 150 -12.28 -20.05 11.76
CA GLU A 150 -11.91 -20.18 10.34
C GLU A 150 -13.13 -20.54 9.50
N ILE A 151 -13.59 -19.59 8.66
CA ILE A 151 -14.75 -19.81 7.79
C ILE A 151 -14.45 -19.40 6.35
N ASP A 152 -14.93 -20.19 5.40
CA ASP A 152 -14.92 -19.81 3.97
C ASP A 152 -16.24 -19.17 3.51
N THR A 153 -17.29 -19.30 4.31
CA THR A 153 -18.61 -18.71 4.06
C THR A 153 -19.33 -18.44 5.39
N PHE A 154 -20.19 -17.43 5.42
CA PHE A 154 -21.14 -17.23 6.51
C PHE A 154 -22.37 -18.13 6.40
N THR A 155 -22.62 -18.79 5.26
CA THR A 155 -23.78 -19.69 5.13
C THR A 155 -23.69 -20.83 6.14
N GLY A 156 -24.73 -21.01 6.97
CA GLY A 156 -24.77 -22.05 8.00
C GLY A 156 -23.90 -21.78 9.23
N TRP A 157 -23.18 -20.66 9.30
CA TRP A 157 -22.33 -20.31 10.44
C TRP A 157 -22.97 -19.24 11.31
N THR A 158 -22.88 -19.37 12.63
CA THR A 158 -23.40 -18.38 13.59
C THR A 158 -22.26 -17.81 14.43
N PRO A 159 -22.25 -16.49 14.69
CA PRO A 159 -21.32 -15.92 15.66
C PRO A 159 -21.43 -16.59 17.03
N PRO A 160 -20.31 -16.70 17.78
CA PRO A 160 -20.34 -17.26 19.11
C PRO A 160 -21.18 -16.40 20.07
N SER A 161 -21.93 -17.07 20.95
CA SER A 161 -22.64 -16.47 22.08
C SER A 161 -21.89 -16.78 23.38
N SER A 162 -21.99 -15.91 24.39
CA SER A 162 -21.61 -16.29 25.77
C SER A 162 -22.70 -15.86 26.77
N PRO A 163 -22.62 -16.28 28.04
CA PRO A 163 -23.54 -15.81 29.09
C PRO A 163 -23.64 -14.28 29.20
N ASP A 164 -22.57 -13.56 28.84
CA ASP A 164 -22.50 -12.09 28.85
C ASP A 164 -23.17 -11.44 27.62
N GLY A 165 -23.91 -12.22 26.81
CA GLY A 165 -24.63 -11.76 25.63
C GLY A 165 -24.13 -12.30 24.27
N ASN A 166 -24.60 -11.66 23.20
CA ASN A 166 -24.18 -11.96 21.83
C ASN A 166 -23.16 -10.92 21.36
N ILE A 167 -22.52 -11.20 20.22
CA ILE A 167 -21.77 -10.18 19.47
C ILE A 167 -22.68 -8.98 19.24
N ASN A 168 -22.22 -7.79 19.65
CA ASN A 168 -22.99 -6.55 19.51
C ASN A 168 -22.35 -5.56 18.52
N LEU A 169 -21.14 -5.84 18.02
CA LEU A 169 -20.49 -5.07 16.97
C LEU A 169 -19.65 -5.99 16.06
N VAL A 170 -19.80 -5.85 14.75
CA VAL A 170 -18.93 -6.50 13.76
C VAL A 170 -17.90 -5.49 13.25
N ILE A 171 -16.64 -5.87 13.13
CA ILE A 171 -15.60 -5.04 12.52
C ILE A 171 -14.96 -5.84 11.39
N ALA A 172 -15.15 -5.41 10.15
CA ALA A 172 -14.51 -6.01 8.99
C ALA A 172 -13.35 -5.13 8.50
N VAL A 173 -12.17 -5.72 8.33
CA VAL A 173 -11.00 -5.04 7.76
C VAL A 173 -10.32 -6.00 6.80
N SER A 174 -10.32 -5.71 5.50
CA SER A 174 -9.72 -6.57 4.47
C SER A 174 -10.14 -8.06 4.52
N PHE A 175 -11.42 -8.35 4.82
CA PHE A 175 -11.89 -9.73 4.99
C PHE A 175 -12.28 -10.44 3.67
N GLY A 176 -12.82 -9.68 2.70
CA GLY A 176 -13.19 -10.20 1.38
C GLY A 176 -14.43 -11.09 1.33
N LEU A 177 -15.15 -11.28 2.43
CA LEU A 177 -16.51 -11.86 2.45
C LEU A 177 -17.53 -10.82 2.86
N PHE A 178 -18.71 -10.92 2.27
CA PHE A 178 -19.84 -10.08 2.61
C PHE A 178 -20.46 -10.54 3.94
N VAL A 179 -20.54 -9.67 4.93
CA VAL A 179 -21.20 -10.00 6.21
C VAL A 179 -22.72 -9.95 6.01
N PRO A 180 -23.44 -11.07 6.16
CA PRO A 180 -24.85 -11.13 5.80
C PRO A 180 -25.71 -10.26 6.72
N PRO A 181 -26.86 -9.74 6.24
CA PRO A 181 -27.74 -8.90 7.03
C PRO A 181 -28.18 -9.52 8.35
N ARG A 182 -28.38 -10.85 8.41
CA ARG A 182 -28.72 -11.53 9.67
C ARG A 182 -27.69 -11.27 10.79
N ILE A 183 -26.39 -11.35 10.47
CA ILE A 183 -25.33 -11.12 11.46
C ILE A 183 -25.25 -9.63 11.83
N LEU A 184 -25.40 -8.75 10.83
CA LEU A 184 -25.37 -7.30 11.08
C LEU A 184 -26.58 -6.83 11.90
N ASN A 185 -27.75 -7.41 11.69
CA ASN A 185 -28.98 -7.06 12.41
C ASN A 185 -29.00 -7.63 13.83
N ASP A 186 -28.40 -8.79 14.06
CA ASP A 186 -28.25 -9.38 15.40
C ASP A 186 -27.27 -8.57 16.27
N ALA A 187 -26.30 -7.90 15.64
CA ALA A 187 -25.38 -7.00 16.32
C ALA A 187 -26.07 -5.64 16.61
N LYS A 188 -26.29 -5.32 17.88
CA LYS A 188 -26.94 -4.06 18.34
C LYS A 188 -26.41 -2.79 17.65
N TYR A 189 -25.10 -2.74 17.39
CA TYR A 189 -24.42 -1.60 16.79
C TYR A 189 -24.07 -1.81 15.30
N GLY A 190 -24.59 -2.88 14.69
CA GLY A 190 -24.30 -3.24 13.30
C GLY A 190 -22.84 -3.62 13.11
N GLY A 191 -22.18 -3.00 12.13
CA GLY A 191 -20.76 -3.21 11.96
C GLY A 191 -20.03 -2.06 11.28
N LEU A 192 -18.70 -2.13 11.34
CA LEU A 192 -17.77 -1.14 10.83
C LEU A 192 -16.86 -1.77 9.78
N ASN A 193 -16.47 -0.96 8.80
CA ASN A 193 -15.39 -1.27 7.87
C ASN A 193 -14.34 -0.18 7.92
N VAL A 194 -13.07 -0.56 7.89
CA VAL A 194 -11.96 0.39 7.69
C VAL A 194 -11.44 0.22 6.28
N HIS A 195 -11.59 1.27 5.49
CA HIS A 195 -11.23 1.28 4.08
C HIS A 195 -10.05 2.24 3.85
N PRO A 196 -8.92 1.80 3.27
CA PRO A 196 -7.72 2.61 3.13
C PRO A 196 -7.78 3.51 1.88
N SER A 197 -8.84 4.31 1.80
CA SER A 197 -8.96 5.45 0.89
C SER A 197 -9.85 6.55 1.49
N LEU A 198 -9.94 7.68 0.80
CA LEU A 198 -10.95 8.72 1.04
C LEU A 198 -12.23 8.40 0.27
N LEU A 199 -13.11 7.58 0.84
CA LEU A 199 -14.40 7.26 0.21
C LEU A 199 -15.24 8.52 -0.07
N PRO A 200 -16.03 8.53 -1.15
CA PRO A 200 -16.29 7.45 -2.11
C PRO A 200 -15.20 7.19 -3.15
N ASN A 201 -14.05 7.86 -3.12
CA ASN A 201 -12.97 7.60 -4.06
C ASN A 201 -12.27 6.27 -3.76
N PHE A 202 -11.85 5.55 -4.80
CA PHE A 202 -11.19 4.24 -4.77
C PHE A 202 -12.00 3.13 -4.06
N ARG A 203 -13.33 3.09 -4.22
CA ARG A 203 -14.16 1.97 -3.73
C ARG A 203 -13.68 0.62 -4.28
N GLY A 204 -13.79 -0.42 -3.47
CA GLY A 204 -13.49 -1.78 -3.89
C GLY A 204 -12.27 -2.38 -3.21
N PRO A 205 -11.83 -3.56 -3.68
CA PRO A 205 -10.92 -4.43 -2.93
C PRO A 205 -9.43 -4.08 -3.02
N ALA A 206 -9.00 -3.18 -3.91
CA ALA A 206 -7.58 -2.86 -4.08
C ALA A 206 -7.23 -1.35 -4.05
N PRO A 207 -7.77 -0.55 -3.11
CA PRO A 207 -7.64 0.91 -3.09
C PRO A 207 -6.18 1.40 -3.11
N LEU A 208 -5.31 0.82 -2.28
CA LEU A 208 -3.90 1.22 -2.21
C LEU A 208 -3.14 0.93 -3.50
N HIS A 209 -3.49 -0.15 -4.22
CA HIS A 209 -2.88 -0.43 -5.52
C HIS A 209 -3.32 0.62 -6.54
N HIS A 210 -4.62 0.89 -6.62
CA HIS A 210 -5.16 1.85 -7.58
C HIS A 210 -4.74 3.30 -7.30
N ALA A 211 -4.58 3.69 -6.03
CA ALA A 211 -4.01 4.98 -5.67
C ALA A 211 -2.58 5.14 -6.25
N LEU A 212 -1.72 4.14 -6.05
CA LEU A 212 -0.37 4.16 -6.61
C LEU A 212 -0.37 4.07 -8.15
N LEU A 213 -1.22 3.24 -8.74
CA LEU A 213 -1.33 3.12 -10.21
C LEU A 213 -1.80 4.42 -10.86
N ALA A 214 -2.73 5.12 -10.22
CA ALA A 214 -3.23 6.42 -10.67
C ALA A 214 -2.22 7.57 -10.45
N GLY A 215 -1.06 7.30 -9.85
CA GLY A 215 -0.05 8.31 -9.56
C GLY A 215 -0.50 9.31 -8.49
N GLU A 216 -1.37 8.90 -7.57
CA GLU A 216 -1.78 9.76 -6.47
C GLU A 216 -0.59 10.12 -5.58
N THR A 217 -0.56 11.35 -5.08
CA THR A 217 0.44 11.82 -4.11
C THR A 217 -0.11 11.83 -2.69
N THR A 218 -1.43 11.71 -2.52
CA THR A 218 -2.08 11.62 -1.22
C THR A 218 -2.97 10.39 -1.14
N THR A 219 -3.23 9.92 0.08
CA THR A 219 -4.26 8.92 0.36
C THR A 219 -4.88 9.20 1.73
N GLY A 220 -5.82 8.37 2.15
CA GLY A 220 -6.48 8.52 3.44
C GLY A 220 -7.06 7.22 3.94
N VAL A 221 -7.74 7.30 5.08
CA VAL A 221 -8.51 6.20 5.64
C VAL A 221 -9.92 6.67 5.92
N THR A 222 -10.88 5.77 5.71
CA THR A 222 -12.27 5.96 6.06
C THR A 222 -12.75 4.82 6.94
N VAL A 223 -13.33 5.16 8.11
CA VAL A 223 -14.15 4.26 8.90
C VAL A 223 -15.61 4.50 8.52
N GLN A 224 -16.31 3.47 8.06
CA GLN A 224 -17.72 3.52 7.65
C GLN A 224 -18.52 2.43 8.34
N ALA A 225 -19.84 2.57 8.39
CA ALA A 225 -20.73 1.46 8.72
C ALA A 225 -20.67 0.37 7.65
N LEU A 226 -20.92 -0.89 8.00
CA LEU A 226 -21.11 -1.94 7.00
C LEU A 226 -22.48 -1.78 6.34
N HIS A 227 -22.51 -1.78 5.01
CA HIS A 227 -23.77 -1.78 4.25
C HIS A 227 -24.19 -3.22 3.97
N SER A 228 -25.50 -3.50 4.08
CA SER A 228 -26.12 -4.84 3.97
C SER A 228 -26.17 -5.47 2.57
N LYS A 229 -25.65 -4.80 1.53
CA LYS A 229 -25.72 -5.27 0.13
C LYS A 229 -24.49 -4.89 -0.72
N HIS A 230 -23.81 -3.81 -0.38
CA HIS A 230 -22.73 -3.24 -1.20
C HIS A 230 -21.47 -3.05 -0.36
N PHE A 231 -20.29 -3.36 -0.93
CA PHE A 231 -19.01 -3.04 -0.29
C PHE A 231 -18.72 -1.55 -0.41
N ASP A 232 -18.26 -0.91 0.66
CA ASP A 232 -17.78 0.48 0.62
C ASP A 232 -18.82 1.56 0.31
N HIS A 233 -20.09 1.26 0.58
CA HIS A 233 -21.24 2.17 0.46
C HIS A 233 -21.86 2.53 1.81
N GLY A 234 -21.17 2.23 2.91
CA GLY A 234 -21.63 2.57 4.25
C GLY A 234 -21.67 4.07 4.51
N VAL A 235 -22.43 4.47 5.52
CA VAL A 235 -22.34 5.82 6.08
C VAL A 235 -20.93 6.00 6.63
N ILE A 236 -20.25 7.07 6.21
CA ILE A 236 -18.90 7.40 6.68
C ILE A 236 -19.02 7.95 8.10
N ILE A 237 -18.31 7.34 9.05
CA ILE A 237 -18.37 7.65 10.48
C ILE A 237 -17.19 8.52 10.91
N SER A 238 -16.03 8.23 10.34
CA SER A 238 -14.80 8.99 10.52
C SER A 238 -13.95 8.87 9.25
N GLN A 239 -13.25 9.94 8.90
CA GLN A 239 -12.46 9.98 7.68
C GLN A 239 -11.28 10.93 7.87
N THR A 240 -10.15 10.61 7.25
CA THR A 240 -9.03 11.56 7.15
C THR A 240 -9.51 12.85 6.45
N PRO A 241 -9.28 14.04 7.00
CA PRO A 241 -9.66 15.29 6.33
C PRO A 241 -9.04 15.41 4.94
N ALA A 242 -9.78 15.98 3.99
CA ALA A 242 -9.23 16.27 2.66
C ALA A 242 -8.05 17.27 2.76
N PRO A 243 -6.98 17.10 1.95
CA PRO A 243 -6.82 16.15 0.84
C PRO A 243 -6.32 14.75 1.21
N GLY A 244 -6.25 14.41 2.50
CA GLY A 244 -5.63 13.19 3.01
C GLY A 244 -4.26 13.46 3.63
N PHE A 245 -3.42 12.44 3.66
CA PHE A 245 -2.01 12.54 4.03
C PHE A 245 -1.12 12.18 2.84
N ASP A 246 0.09 12.73 2.81
CA ASP A 246 1.04 12.52 1.72
C ASP A 246 1.54 11.06 1.68
N ILE A 247 1.57 10.48 0.49
CA ILE A 247 2.17 9.17 0.24
C ILE A 247 3.70 9.32 0.32
N PRO A 248 4.40 8.52 1.14
CA PRO A 248 5.86 8.61 1.24
C PRO A 248 6.52 8.22 -0.08
N ASN A 249 7.33 9.11 -0.64
CA ASN A 249 8.07 8.92 -1.90
C ASN A 249 7.16 8.37 -3.03
N PRO A 250 6.14 9.11 -3.51
CA PRO A 250 5.08 8.56 -4.37
C PRO A 250 5.60 7.91 -5.66
N GLU A 251 6.74 8.39 -6.20
CA GLU A 251 7.38 7.82 -7.39
C GLU A 251 8.12 6.50 -7.16
N SER A 252 8.44 6.13 -5.91
CA SER A 252 9.11 4.87 -5.56
C SER A 252 8.39 4.01 -4.51
N CYS A 253 7.32 4.52 -3.88
CA CYS A 253 6.48 3.80 -2.92
C CYS A 253 5.92 2.48 -3.46
N THR A 254 6.14 1.39 -2.75
CA THR A 254 5.54 0.08 -3.06
C THR A 254 4.25 -0.12 -2.26
N VAL A 255 3.39 -1.05 -2.69
CA VAL A 255 2.16 -1.36 -1.94
C VAL A 255 2.45 -1.78 -0.48
N PRO A 256 3.44 -2.66 -0.18
CA PRO A 256 3.76 -3.00 1.20
C PRO A 256 4.17 -1.79 2.04
N GLN A 257 5.01 -0.91 1.50
CA GLN A 257 5.41 0.33 2.19
C GLN A 257 4.20 1.24 2.46
N LEU A 258 3.28 1.35 1.49
CA LEU A 258 2.07 2.13 1.68
C LEU A 258 1.13 1.49 2.73
N VAL A 259 1.02 0.16 2.77
CA VAL A 259 0.29 -0.55 3.82
C VAL A 259 0.90 -0.28 5.19
N ASP A 260 2.22 -0.39 5.33
CA ASP A 260 2.92 -0.13 6.60
C ASP A 260 2.72 1.31 7.10
N PHE A 261 2.58 2.26 6.16
CA PHE A 261 2.30 3.66 6.48
C PHE A 261 0.83 3.94 6.84
N VAL A 262 -0.12 3.32 6.13
CA VAL A 262 -1.56 3.59 6.27
C VAL A 262 -2.21 2.78 7.38
N ALA A 263 -1.76 1.53 7.61
CA ALA A 263 -2.38 0.62 8.57
C ALA A 263 -2.42 1.14 10.01
N PRO A 264 -1.33 1.71 10.57
CA PRO A 264 -1.35 2.28 11.92
C PRO A 264 -2.33 3.45 12.04
N LYS A 265 -2.42 4.31 11.03
CA LYS A 265 -3.34 5.46 11.00
C LYS A 265 -4.80 5.02 10.97
N GLY A 266 -5.11 3.99 10.19
CA GLY A 266 -6.45 3.40 10.17
C GLY A 266 -6.82 2.72 11.48
N ALA A 267 -5.86 2.03 12.11
CA ALA A 267 -6.06 1.39 13.39
C ALA A 267 -6.33 2.41 14.51
N GLU A 268 -5.60 3.52 14.53
CA GLU A 268 -5.82 4.65 15.43
C GLU A 268 -7.21 5.26 15.22
N MET A 269 -7.58 5.56 13.96
CA MET A 269 -8.90 6.12 13.64
C MET A 269 -10.05 5.20 14.05
N LEU A 270 -9.89 3.87 13.91
CA LEU A 270 -10.88 2.90 14.37
C LEU A 270 -11.04 2.93 15.89
N VAL A 271 -9.93 2.93 16.63
CA VAL A 271 -9.96 2.99 18.10
C VAL A 271 -10.58 4.31 18.57
N GLU A 272 -10.22 5.44 17.98
CA GLU A 272 -10.85 6.73 18.28
C GLU A 272 -12.36 6.72 18.01
N SER A 273 -12.78 6.09 16.91
CA SER A 273 -14.20 5.98 16.56
C SER A 273 -14.98 5.16 17.60
N ILE A 274 -14.33 4.14 18.17
CA ILE A 274 -14.88 3.34 19.28
C ILE A 274 -14.95 4.16 20.57
N GLU A 275 -13.86 4.82 20.93
CA GLU A 275 -13.75 5.63 22.15
C GLU A 275 -14.80 6.74 22.21
N LYS A 276 -14.98 7.44 21.08
CA LYS A 276 -15.97 8.52 20.92
C LYS A 276 -17.41 8.01 20.75
N GLY A 277 -17.60 6.71 20.56
CA GLY A 277 -18.92 6.10 20.34
C GLY A 277 -19.58 6.53 19.04
N LEU A 278 -18.80 6.83 17.99
CA LEU A 278 -19.32 7.39 16.73
C LEU A 278 -20.23 6.41 15.96
N PHE A 279 -20.08 5.11 16.24
CA PHE A 279 -20.89 4.03 15.70
C PHE A 279 -22.28 3.91 16.36
N VAL A 280 -22.51 4.58 17.51
CA VAL A 280 -23.78 4.50 18.24
C VAL A 280 -24.84 5.30 17.49
N PRO A 281 -25.98 4.68 17.10
CA PRO A 281 -27.06 5.38 16.40
C PRO A 281 -27.60 6.62 17.17
N PRO A 282 -28.07 7.66 16.48
CA PRO A 282 -28.01 7.85 15.03
C PRO A 282 -26.58 8.17 14.57
N ILE A 283 -26.12 7.50 13.52
CA ILE A 283 -24.78 7.70 12.96
C ILE A 283 -24.78 8.98 12.11
N ALA A 284 -23.88 9.91 12.43
CA ALA A 284 -23.68 11.11 11.64
C ALA A 284 -22.73 10.82 10.48
N ASN A 285 -23.07 11.30 9.27
CA ASN A 285 -22.17 11.19 8.12
C ASN A 285 -21.04 12.21 8.25
N ALA A 286 -19.81 11.73 8.38
CA ALA A 286 -18.59 12.52 8.47
C ALA A 286 -17.79 12.55 7.14
N GLY A 287 -18.35 12.00 6.06
CA GLY A 287 -17.71 12.00 4.75
C GLY A 287 -17.57 13.40 4.20
N ALA A 288 -16.38 13.73 3.70
CA ALA A 288 -16.14 14.98 2.99
C ALA A 288 -16.90 14.99 1.65
N GLU A 289 -17.37 16.16 1.23
CA GLU A 289 -17.81 16.35 -0.15
C GLU A 289 -16.62 16.13 -1.09
N GLN A 290 -16.79 15.24 -2.07
CA GLN A 290 -15.79 14.97 -3.08
C GLN A 290 -16.13 15.76 -4.35
N THR A 291 -15.15 16.51 -4.85
CA THR A 291 -15.26 17.23 -6.12
C THR A 291 -14.49 16.47 -7.21
N GLY A 292 -15.11 16.27 -8.37
CA GLY A 292 -14.45 15.66 -9.53
C GLY A 292 -14.86 14.20 -9.80
N LYS A 293 -14.11 13.55 -10.70
CA LYS A 293 -14.39 12.18 -11.15
C LYS A 293 -13.88 11.17 -10.13
N LEU A 294 -14.81 10.41 -9.54
CA LEU A 294 -14.49 9.30 -8.64
C LEU A 294 -13.80 8.17 -9.42
N LYS A 295 -12.79 7.57 -8.81
CA LYS A 295 -12.07 6.39 -9.31
C LYS A 295 -12.55 5.17 -8.55
N ASP A 296 -12.69 4.04 -9.23
CA ASP A 296 -12.91 2.73 -8.59
C ASP A 296 -11.58 2.00 -8.40
N ALA A 297 -11.57 1.03 -7.48
CA ALA A 297 -10.41 0.20 -7.17
C ALA A 297 -10.73 -1.30 -7.26
N PRO A 298 -11.06 -1.81 -8.47
CA PRO A 298 -11.39 -3.21 -8.67
C PRO A 298 -10.22 -4.13 -8.32
N LYS A 299 -10.51 -5.42 -8.14
CA LYS A 299 -9.50 -6.42 -7.81
C LYS A 299 -8.46 -6.51 -8.94
N ILE A 300 -7.18 -6.43 -8.58
CA ILE A 300 -6.07 -6.64 -9.53
C ILE A 300 -6.11 -8.08 -10.08
N THR A 301 -6.09 -8.17 -11.40
CA THR A 301 -6.12 -9.40 -12.19
C THR A 301 -4.77 -9.62 -12.90
N PRO A 302 -4.50 -10.84 -13.41
CA PRO A 302 -3.34 -11.07 -14.27
C PRO A 302 -3.34 -10.18 -15.52
N GLU A 303 -4.50 -9.85 -16.05
CA GLU A 303 -4.67 -9.02 -17.26
C GLU A 303 -4.23 -7.57 -17.04
N ASP A 304 -4.33 -7.04 -15.82
CA ASP A 304 -3.83 -5.68 -15.49
C ASP A 304 -2.30 -5.54 -15.65
N ARG A 305 -1.59 -6.67 -15.72
CA ARG A 305 -0.14 -6.75 -15.96
C ARG A 305 0.24 -6.89 -17.43
N HIS A 306 -0.74 -6.98 -18.33
CA HIS A 306 -0.48 -7.00 -19.76
C HIS A 306 -0.01 -5.61 -20.20
N ILE A 307 1.19 -5.51 -20.76
CA ILE A 307 1.76 -4.22 -21.15
C ILE A 307 0.99 -3.67 -22.34
N ASN A 308 0.39 -2.48 -22.18
CA ASN A 308 -0.18 -1.75 -23.30
C ASN A 308 0.89 -0.88 -23.96
N TRP A 309 1.70 -1.50 -24.82
CA TRP A 309 2.82 -0.83 -25.50
C TRP A 309 2.39 0.37 -26.34
N ALA A 310 1.17 0.37 -26.86
CA ALA A 310 0.67 1.45 -27.68
C ALA A 310 0.36 2.74 -26.88
N ASN A 311 0.12 2.63 -25.58
CA ASN A 311 -0.39 3.76 -24.77
C ASN A 311 0.42 4.04 -23.51
N TRP A 312 1.17 3.06 -23.00
CA TRP A 312 1.93 3.25 -21.77
C TRP A 312 3.30 3.84 -22.04
N THR A 313 3.55 4.96 -21.37
CA THR A 313 4.87 5.55 -21.23
C THR A 313 5.78 4.66 -20.40
N LEU A 314 7.09 4.88 -20.49
CA LEU A 314 8.05 4.21 -19.62
C LEU A 314 7.74 4.39 -18.13
N ALA A 315 7.37 5.61 -17.72
CA ALA A 315 7.02 5.90 -16.33
C ALA A 315 5.82 5.07 -15.84
N GLU A 316 4.80 4.88 -16.69
CA GLU A 316 3.64 4.05 -16.37
C GLU A 316 4.01 2.55 -16.30
N ILE A 317 4.86 2.07 -17.21
CA ILE A 317 5.37 0.69 -17.17
C ILE A 317 6.13 0.45 -15.87
N ASN A 318 7.05 1.35 -15.49
CA ASN A 318 7.81 1.26 -14.25
C ASN A 318 6.92 1.32 -13.01
N ARG A 319 5.94 2.24 -12.98
CA ARG A 319 4.95 2.35 -11.91
C ARG A 319 4.13 1.06 -11.77
N ARG A 320 3.63 0.50 -12.87
CA ARG A 320 2.88 -0.76 -12.86
C ARG A 320 3.74 -1.92 -12.39
N ASN A 321 4.96 -2.04 -12.90
CA ASN A 321 5.88 -3.09 -12.47
C ASN A 321 6.14 -3.03 -10.95
N ARG A 322 6.36 -1.83 -10.41
CA ARG A 322 6.53 -1.57 -8.97
C ARG A 322 5.28 -1.94 -8.14
N VAL A 323 4.08 -1.63 -8.64
CA VAL A 323 2.83 -1.74 -7.85
C VAL A 323 2.19 -3.13 -7.95
N ILE A 324 2.14 -3.72 -9.15
CA ILE A 324 1.45 -5.00 -9.40
C ILE A 324 2.40 -6.14 -9.79
N GLY A 325 3.71 -5.89 -9.77
CA GLY A 325 4.77 -6.86 -10.02
C GLY A 325 5.07 -7.06 -11.51
N PRO A 326 5.83 -8.12 -11.85
CA PRO A 326 6.30 -8.40 -13.20
C PRO A 326 5.18 -8.36 -14.24
N LEU A 327 5.43 -7.58 -15.29
CA LEU A 327 4.52 -7.36 -16.41
C LEU A 327 4.75 -8.40 -17.51
N TRP A 328 3.76 -8.59 -18.38
CA TRP A 328 3.84 -9.58 -19.45
C TRP A 328 3.33 -9.06 -20.79
N SER A 329 3.75 -9.71 -21.86
CA SER A 329 3.22 -9.56 -23.21
C SER A 329 3.22 -10.91 -23.95
N LYS A 330 2.77 -10.93 -25.21
CA LYS A 330 2.78 -12.10 -26.10
C LYS A 330 3.81 -11.90 -27.21
N ALA A 331 4.69 -12.88 -27.36
CA ALA A 331 5.66 -12.93 -28.44
C ALA A 331 5.38 -14.13 -29.35
N LEU A 332 5.67 -13.99 -30.64
CA LEU A 332 5.60 -15.06 -31.62
C LEU A 332 6.90 -15.88 -31.57
N CYS A 333 6.76 -17.15 -31.22
CA CYS A 333 7.86 -18.09 -31.12
C CYS A 333 7.77 -19.08 -32.29
N ALA A 334 8.88 -19.26 -33.02
CA ALA A 334 8.94 -20.26 -34.08
C ALA A 334 9.26 -21.65 -33.50
N SER A 335 8.58 -22.68 -33.99
CA SER A 335 8.89 -24.09 -33.77
C SER A 335 9.24 -24.73 -35.10
N ASN A 336 10.35 -25.49 -35.12
CA ASN A 336 10.72 -26.30 -36.26
C ASN A 336 10.59 -27.77 -35.84
N PRO A 337 9.50 -28.46 -36.22
CA PRO A 337 9.47 -29.92 -36.14
C PRO A 337 10.61 -30.47 -37.01
N ALA A 338 11.23 -31.58 -36.62
CA ALA A 338 12.42 -32.12 -37.28
C ALA A 338 12.24 -32.35 -38.80
N ASP A 339 11.00 -32.52 -39.29
CA ASP A 339 10.65 -32.75 -40.70
C ASP A 339 9.37 -32.00 -41.15
N GLY A 340 9.05 -30.83 -40.57
CA GLY A 340 7.80 -30.10 -40.85
C GLY A 340 7.98 -28.64 -41.25
N PRO A 341 6.93 -27.98 -41.80
CA PRO A 341 6.98 -26.54 -42.07
C PRO A 341 7.17 -25.74 -40.78
N LEU A 342 7.81 -24.57 -40.90
CA LEU A 342 7.90 -23.59 -39.81
C LEU A 342 6.51 -23.32 -39.25
N SER A 343 6.34 -23.61 -37.96
CA SER A 343 5.11 -23.33 -37.22
C SER A 343 5.37 -22.21 -36.24
N PHE A 344 4.34 -21.41 -35.97
CA PHE A 344 4.45 -20.28 -35.06
C PHE A 344 3.42 -20.40 -33.94
N GLN A 345 3.83 -20.07 -32.73
CA GLN A 345 2.95 -20.06 -31.56
C GLN A 345 3.14 -18.75 -30.80
N GLN A 346 2.03 -18.11 -30.43
CA GLN A 346 2.08 -17.01 -29.47
C GLN A 346 2.29 -17.58 -28.07
N LYS A 347 3.33 -17.10 -27.39
CA LYS A 347 3.65 -17.48 -26.00
C LYS A 347 3.64 -16.26 -25.11
N ARG A 348 3.18 -16.43 -23.87
CA ARG A 348 3.32 -15.40 -22.84
C ARG A 348 4.80 -15.22 -22.49
N VAL A 349 5.24 -13.97 -22.42
CA VAL A 349 6.56 -13.56 -21.97
C VAL A 349 6.39 -12.63 -20.78
N ILE A 350 6.94 -13.01 -19.63
CA ILE A 350 6.95 -12.19 -18.42
C ILE A 350 8.30 -11.48 -18.36
N LEU A 351 8.28 -10.16 -18.31
CA LEU A 351 9.48 -9.34 -18.14
C LEU A 351 9.80 -9.29 -16.64
N THR A 352 10.84 -10.01 -16.22
CA THR A 352 11.18 -10.22 -14.81
C THR A 352 12.19 -9.20 -14.30
N ASP A 353 13.00 -8.64 -15.19
CA ASP A 353 13.95 -7.58 -14.89
C ASP A 353 14.11 -6.66 -16.11
N THR A 354 13.88 -5.37 -15.90
CA THR A 354 13.89 -4.34 -16.94
C THR A 354 14.50 -3.05 -16.42
N GLU A 355 15.16 -2.29 -17.29
CA GLU A 355 15.89 -1.08 -16.92
C GLU A 355 15.72 0.01 -17.98
N GLU A 356 15.53 1.26 -17.54
CA GLU A 356 15.58 2.43 -18.42
C GLU A 356 17.02 2.66 -18.88
N VAL A 357 17.20 2.78 -20.19
CA VAL A 357 18.50 3.06 -20.79
C VAL A 357 18.35 4.15 -21.83
N ASP A 358 19.43 4.87 -22.11
CA ASP A 358 19.45 5.78 -23.25
C ASP A 358 19.25 4.98 -24.55
N PRO A 359 18.55 5.55 -25.55
CA PRO A 359 18.44 4.94 -26.86
C PRO A 359 19.83 4.62 -27.40
N PRO A 360 20.09 3.38 -27.83
CA PRO A 360 21.36 3.07 -28.48
C PRO A 360 21.51 3.94 -29.73
N GLU A 361 22.69 4.53 -29.94
CA GLU A 361 22.91 5.41 -31.11
C GLU A 361 22.47 4.73 -32.42
N GLY A 362 21.74 5.48 -33.25
CA GLY A 362 21.17 5.01 -34.52
C GLY A 362 19.91 4.15 -34.38
N CYS A 363 19.23 4.13 -33.23
CA CYS A 363 17.99 3.34 -33.05
C CYS A 363 16.71 4.18 -33.07
N ASP A 364 16.80 5.50 -33.28
CA ASP A 364 15.66 6.42 -33.15
C ASP A 364 14.51 6.09 -34.11
N SER A 365 14.80 5.49 -35.27
CA SER A 365 13.77 5.05 -36.22
C SER A 365 12.83 3.95 -35.67
N PHE A 366 13.28 3.16 -34.69
CA PHE A 366 12.45 2.13 -34.05
C PHE A 366 11.50 2.72 -32.99
N SER A 367 11.68 3.98 -32.57
CA SER A 367 10.76 4.66 -31.65
C SER A 367 9.34 4.79 -32.21
N ILE A 368 9.18 4.70 -33.54
CA ILE A 368 7.89 4.73 -34.25
C ILE A 368 7.07 3.46 -33.97
N LEU A 369 7.71 2.35 -33.57
CA LEU A 369 7.08 1.06 -33.34
C LEU A 369 7.22 0.66 -31.86
N PRO A 370 6.43 1.27 -30.96
CA PRO A 370 6.47 0.90 -29.56
C PRO A 370 6.09 -0.57 -29.38
N GLY A 371 6.78 -1.23 -28.45
CA GLY A 371 6.60 -2.66 -28.20
C GLY A 371 7.30 -3.60 -29.17
N LEU A 372 8.03 -3.14 -30.19
CA LEU A 372 8.85 -4.03 -31.02
C LEU A 372 10.23 -4.26 -30.37
N PRO A 373 10.52 -5.46 -29.82
CA PRO A 373 11.82 -5.71 -29.23
C PRO A 373 12.87 -5.95 -30.30
N PHE A 374 14.09 -5.49 -30.05
CA PHE A 374 15.21 -5.60 -30.98
C PHE A 374 16.54 -5.77 -30.23
N THR A 375 17.55 -6.24 -30.93
CA THR A 375 18.91 -6.38 -30.39
C THR A 375 19.93 -5.75 -31.35
N ASN A 376 21.04 -5.27 -30.79
CA ASN A 376 22.21 -4.75 -31.51
C ASN A 376 23.13 -5.87 -32.03
N ALA A 377 22.53 -6.97 -32.47
CA ALA A 377 23.22 -8.16 -32.94
C ALA A 377 22.88 -8.42 -34.41
N SER A 378 23.92 -8.67 -35.21
CA SER A 378 23.79 -9.23 -36.56
C SER A 378 23.06 -10.56 -36.54
N HIS A 379 22.29 -10.83 -37.60
CA HIS A 379 21.68 -12.13 -37.81
C HIS A 379 22.73 -13.12 -38.40
N PRO A 380 22.78 -14.39 -37.95
CA PRO A 380 21.98 -14.99 -36.88
C PRO A 380 22.39 -14.47 -35.50
N VAL A 381 21.39 -14.22 -34.65
CA VAL A 381 21.59 -13.65 -33.32
C VAL A 381 22.24 -14.69 -32.40
N GLU A 382 23.55 -14.58 -32.23
CA GLU A 382 24.31 -15.37 -31.26
C GLU A 382 24.41 -14.69 -29.89
N PRO A 383 24.37 -15.46 -28.79
CA PRO A 383 24.53 -14.91 -27.45
C PRO A 383 25.98 -14.47 -27.22
N LYS A 384 26.24 -13.17 -27.15
CA LYS A 384 27.51 -12.58 -26.69
C LYS A 384 27.23 -11.65 -25.52
N LYS A 385 28.15 -11.56 -24.55
CA LYS A 385 27.98 -10.74 -23.33
C LYS A 385 27.70 -9.25 -23.60
N SER A 386 28.10 -8.72 -24.76
CA SER A 386 27.90 -7.31 -25.14
C SER A 386 26.55 -7.03 -25.81
N ARG A 387 25.74 -8.05 -26.10
CA ARG A 387 24.47 -7.92 -26.82
C ARG A 387 23.32 -7.89 -25.84
N GLN A 388 22.41 -6.93 -26.03
CA GLN A 388 21.29 -6.70 -25.13
C GLN A 388 19.97 -6.70 -25.91
N LEU A 389 18.86 -6.85 -25.20
CA LEU A 389 17.51 -6.82 -25.75
C LEU A 389 16.83 -5.52 -25.33
N TYR A 390 16.34 -4.76 -26.30
CA TYR A 390 15.75 -3.45 -26.11
C TYR A 390 14.32 -3.42 -26.64
N VAL A 391 13.50 -2.51 -26.13
CA VAL A 391 12.15 -2.25 -26.64
C VAL A 391 11.78 -0.78 -26.41
N PHE A 392 11.21 -0.13 -27.43
CA PHE A 392 10.72 1.23 -27.31
C PHE A 392 9.34 1.26 -26.65
N THR A 393 9.11 2.32 -25.88
CA THR A 393 7.85 2.63 -25.20
C THR A 393 7.08 3.71 -25.96
N ALA A 394 5.82 3.97 -25.58
CA ALA A 394 4.95 4.89 -26.33
C ALA A 394 5.48 6.34 -26.35
N ASP A 395 6.28 6.74 -25.37
CA ASP A 395 6.94 8.05 -25.28
C ASP A 395 8.35 8.08 -25.92
N GLY A 396 8.71 7.05 -26.70
CA GLY A 396 9.98 7.00 -27.43
C GLY A 396 11.20 6.67 -26.56
N LYS A 397 11.00 6.37 -25.27
CA LYS A 397 12.07 5.91 -24.38
C LYS A 397 12.35 4.41 -24.53
N VAL A 398 13.54 3.98 -24.12
CA VAL A 398 13.99 2.59 -24.29
C VAL A 398 14.03 1.84 -22.96
N LEU A 399 13.47 0.63 -22.99
CA LEU A 399 13.64 -0.39 -21.96
C LEU A 399 14.63 -1.44 -22.41
N ARG A 400 15.63 -1.70 -21.58
CA ARG A 400 16.43 -2.92 -21.66
C ARG A 400 15.73 -4.05 -20.92
N ILE A 401 15.56 -5.19 -21.59
CA ILE A 401 15.03 -6.42 -21.00
C ILE A 401 16.22 -7.28 -20.54
N ASN A 402 16.57 -7.14 -19.25
CA ASN A 402 17.67 -7.88 -18.63
C ASN A 402 17.32 -9.37 -18.47
N ARG A 403 16.09 -9.65 -18.02
CA ARG A 403 15.59 -11.02 -17.82
C ARG A 403 14.13 -11.16 -18.24
N MET A 404 13.81 -12.34 -18.73
CA MET A 404 12.42 -12.70 -19.01
C MET A 404 12.17 -14.19 -18.86
N LYS A 405 10.90 -14.52 -18.65
CA LYS A 405 10.39 -15.89 -18.62
C LYS A 405 9.40 -16.10 -19.75
N VAL A 406 9.76 -16.98 -20.67
CA VAL A 406 8.88 -17.44 -21.75
C VAL A 406 8.02 -18.60 -21.25
N GLU A 407 6.78 -18.68 -21.71
CA GLU A 407 5.88 -19.77 -21.39
C GLU A 407 6.49 -21.15 -21.72
N GLY A 408 6.46 -22.05 -20.73
CA GLY A 408 7.10 -23.37 -20.80
C GLY A 408 8.58 -23.38 -20.42
N GLU A 409 9.22 -22.23 -20.27
CA GLU A 409 10.65 -22.10 -20.00
C GLU A 409 10.94 -21.58 -18.59
N GLN A 410 12.21 -21.73 -18.17
CA GLN A 410 12.73 -21.09 -16.96
C GLN A 410 13.07 -19.63 -17.23
N ASP A 411 13.09 -18.83 -16.16
CA ASP A 411 13.54 -17.44 -16.22
C ASP A 411 15.03 -17.37 -16.57
N ALA A 412 15.37 -16.56 -17.57
CA ALA A 412 16.72 -16.47 -18.10
C ALA A 412 17.04 -15.04 -18.57
N GLU A 413 18.31 -14.81 -18.92
CA GLU A 413 18.76 -13.57 -19.56
C GLU A 413 17.94 -13.28 -20.83
N GLY A 414 17.47 -12.03 -20.98
CA GLY A 414 16.48 -11.64 -21.99
C GLY A 414 16.85 -12.08 -23.40
N LEU A 415 18.07 -11.78 -23.85
CA LEU A 415 18.54 -12.18 -25.17
C LEU A 415 18.59 -13.71 -25.35
N ARG A 416 19.13 -14.44 -24.37
CA ARG A 416 19.24 -15.90 -24.43
C ARG A 416 17.87 -16.57 -24.45
N ALA A 417 16.93 -16.07 -23.65
CA ALA A 417 15.56 -16.54 -23.64
C ALA A 417 14.89 -16.33 -25.01
N ALA A 418 15.12 -15.18 -25.65
CA ALA A 418 14.55 -14.85 -26.96
C ALA A 418 15.11 -15.75 -28.08
N ILE A 419 16.43 -16.01 -28.06
CA ILE A 419 17.10 -16.94 -28.99
C ILE A 419 16.54 -18.35 -28.80
N LYS A 420 16.50 -18.85 -27.56
CA LYS A 420 16.00 -20.19 -27.25
C LYS A 420 14.55 -20.38 -27.71
N ALA A 421 13.72 -19.35 -27.54
CA ALA A 421 12.33 -19.34 -27.97
C ALA A 421 12.14 -18.95 -29.45
N ARG A 422 13.21 -18.70 -30.20
CA ARG A 422 13.21 -18.37 -31.64
C ARG A 422 12.29 -17.19 -31.99
N MET A 423 12.39 -16.12 -31.20
CA MET A 423 11.54 -14.92 -31.33
C MET A 423 12.03 -13.91 -32.38
N PHE A 424 13.31 -13.97 -32.76
CA PHE A 424 13.89 -13.05 -33.75
C PHE A 424 13.45 -13.38 -35.17
N GLY A 425 13.30 -12.32 -35.99
CA GLY A 425 13.09 -12.44 -37.43
C GLY A 425 14.33 -12.95 -38.16
N ASP A 426 14.13 -13.37 -39.40
CA ASP A 426 15.19 -13.99 -40.23
C ASP A 426 16.06 -12.95 -40.97
N ARG A 427 15.84 -11.66 -40.69
CA ARG A 427 16.55 -10.54 -41.33
C ARG A 427 16.97 -9.53 -40.28
N ALA A 428 18.20 -9.05 -40.41
CA ALA A 428 18.64 -7.85 -39.73
C ALA A 428 18.52 -6.64 -40.66
N PHE A 429 18.41 -5.46 -40.07
CA PHE A 429 18.34 -4.19 -40.76
C PHE A 429 19.60 -3.38 -40.46
N GLN A 430 20.17 -2.76 -41.50
CA GLN A 430 21.29 -1.85 -41.36
C GLN A 430 20.75 -0.43 -41.22
N TYR A 431 21.18 0.27 -40.18
CA TYR A 431 20.87 1.69 -39.98
C TYR A 431 22.09 2.38 -39.36
N GLU A 432 22.54 3.48 -39.97
CA GLU A 432 23.72 4.25 -39.55
C GLU A 432 24.97 3.39 -39.27
N GLY A 433 25.19 2.35 -40.10
CA GLY A 433 26.34 1.45 -39.99
C GLY A 433 26.25 0.41 -38.85
N ARG A 434 25.07 0.28 -38.21
CA ARG A 434 24.79 -0.76 -37.21
C ARG A 434 23.72 -1.72 -37.69
N GLU A 435 23.89 -2.97 -37.29
CA GLU A 435 22.98 -4.06 -37.65
C GLU A 435 22.05 -4.39 -36.48
N LEU A 436 20.74 -4.25 -36.70
CA LEU A 436 19.70 -4.45 -35.71
C LEU A 436 18.79 -5.60 -36.12
N THR A 437 18.54 -6.54 -35.22
CA THR A 437 17.63 -7.66 -35.46
C THR A 437 16.38 -7.52 -34.58
N PRO A 438 15.19 -7.27 -35.15
CA PRO A 438 13.94 -7.21 -34.40
C PRO A 438 13.34 -8.60 -34.16
N PHE A 439 12.37 -8.66 -33.25
CA PHE A 439 11.48 -9.80 -33.13
C PHE A 439 10.60 -9.97 -34.37
N ARG A 440 10.04 -11.17 -34.54
CA ARG A 440 9.10 -11.50 -35.62
C ARG A 440 7.81 -10.68 -35.57
N ASN A 441 7.40 -10.26 -34.38
CA ASN A 441 6.22 -9.44 -34.17
C ASN A 441 6.49 -8.36 -33.11
N SER A 442 5.74 -7.26 -33.22
CA SER A 442 5.59 -6.33 -32.09
C SER A 442 4.83 -7.01 -30.95
N LEU A 443 5.14 -6.60 -29.72
CA LEU A 443 4.46 -7.02 -28.50
C LEU A 443 3.14 -6.27 -28.24
N VAL A 444 2.71 -5.41 -29.17
CA VAL A 444 1.42 -4.69 -29.17
C VAL A 444 0.23 -5.65 -29.24
#